data_AF-A0A1B7K4C1-F1
#
_entry.id   AF-A0A1B7K4C1-F1
#
_cell.length_a   1.000
_cell.length_b   1.000
_cell.length_c   1.000
_cell.angle_alpha   90.00
_cell.angle_beta   90.00
_cell.angle_gamma   90.00
#
_symmetry.space_group_name_H-M   'P 1'
#
loop_
_entity.id
_entity.type
_entity.pdbx_description
1 polymer ?
#
loop_
_entity_poly.entity_id
_entity_poly.type
_entity_poly.pdbx_seq_one_letter_code
_entity_poly.pdbx_strand_id
1 'polypeptide(L)' 'MPNQKSDTVSIPCDSDTDFCMQLDGWDEHTSIPATIDEKPVLLYRDRYDKENHHWVMKLA' A
#
# COMPACT_ATOMS: atom_id res chain seq x y z
N MET A 1 19.19 16.88 -5.31
CA MET A 1 19.37 15.55 -4.70
C MET A 1 18.15 14.74 -5.11
N PRO A 2 18.26 13.67 -5.93
CA PRO A 2 17.09 12.89 -6.26
C PRO A 2 16.67 12.16 -4.99
N ASN A 3 15.59 12.65 -4.38
CA ASN A 3 14.91 11.98 -3.29
C ASN A 3 14.62 10.56 -3.79
N GLN A 4 15.26 9.56 -3.19
CA GLN A 4 14.97 8.16 -3.44
C GLN A 4 13.50 7.99 -3.07
N LYS A 5 12.61 8.11 -4.07
CA LYS A 5 11.22 7.72 -3.94
C LYS A 5 11.28 6.22 -3.71
N SER A 6 11.40 5.83 -2.46
CA SER A 6 11.05 4.49 -2.03
C SER A 6 9.67 4.24 -2.59
N ASP A 7 9.60 3.36 -3.60
CA ASP A 7 8.42 2.89 -4.31
C ASP A 7 7.49 2.17 -3.34
N THR A 8 7.02 2.88 -2.32
CA THR A 8 6.15 2.43 -1.26
C THR A 8 5.12 3.50 -0.99
N VAL A 9 3.86 3.08 -0.93
CA VAL A 9 2.73 3.92 -0.57
C VAL A 9 2.19 3.52 0.79
N SER A 10 1.72 4.49 1.56
CA SER A 10 1.07 4.25 2.85
C SER A 10 -0.42 4.49 2.65
N ILE A 11 -1.22 3.46 2.87
CA ILE A 11 -2.67 3.49 2.74
C ILE A 11 -3.28 3.57 4.14
N PRO A 12 -3.77 4.74 4.57
CA PRO A 12 -4.36 4.91 5.90
C PRO A 12 -5.66 4.13 6.01
N CYS A 13 -5.78 3.34 7.08
CA CYS A 13 -7.00 2.60 7.38
C CYS A 13 -8.16 3.50 7.80
N ASP A 14 -7.86 4.72 8.23
CA ASP A 14 -8.84 5.77 8.50
C ASP A 14 -9.57 6.27 7.26
N SER A 15 -8.95 6.20 6.06
CA SER A 15 -9.62 6.64 4.83
C SER A 15 -10.67 5.63 4.37
N ASP A 16 -10.34 4.34 4.45
CA ASP A 16 -11.23 3.25 4.06
C ASP A 16 -11.01 2.04 4.98
N THR A 17 -11.84 1.94 6.01
CA THR A 17 -11.77 0.85 6.99
C THR A 17 -12.02 -0.50 6.34
N ASP A 18 -12.95 -0.57 5.38
CA ASP A 18 -13.27 -1.81 4.67
C ASP A 18 -12.10 -2.28 3.80
N PHE A 19 -11.49 -1.36 3.05
CA PHE A 19 -10.30 -1.66 2.26
C PHE A 19 -9.16 -2.14 3.16
N CYS A 20 -8.91 -1.47 4.29
CA CYS A 20 -7.89 -1.90 5.25
C CYS A 20 -8.14 -3.30 5.83
N MET A 21 -9.39 -3.68 6.12
CA MET A 21 -9.72 -5.04 6.55
C MET A 21 -9.46 -6.06 5.44
N GLN A 22 -9.70 -5.70 4.18
CA GLN A 22 -9.36 -6.55 3.04
C GLN A 22 -7.83 -6.71 2.89
N LEU A 23 -7.06 -5.65 3.15
CA LEU A 23 -5.59 -5.68 3.13
C LEU A 23 -5.00 -6.61 4.22
N ASP A 24 -5.65 -6.70 5.38
CA ASP A 24 -5.22 -7.61 6.46
C ASP A 24 -5.26 -9.08 6.03
N GLY A 25 -6.27 -9.44 5.21
CA GLY A 25 -6.41 -10.76 4.62
C GLY A 25 -5.51 -11.03 3.41
N TRP A 26 -4.78 -10.04 2.89
CA TRP A 26 -3.85 -10.26 1.78
C TRP A 26 -2.53 -10.84 2.26
N ASP A 27 -1.88 -11.61 1.39
CA ASP A 27 -0.57 -12.18 1.64
C ASP A 27 0.54 -11.34 0.97
N GLU A 28 1.80 -11.56 1.31
CA GLU A 28 2.94 -10.84 0.70
C GLU A 28 3.13 -11.16 -0.78
N HIS A 29 2.60 -12.30 -1.23
CA HIS A 29 2.61 -12.71 -2.64
C HIS A 29 1.43 -12.16 -3.45
N THR A 30 0.42 -11.58 -2.79
CA THR A 30 -0.76 -11.05 -3.46
C THR A 30 -0.50 -9.61 -3.91
N SER A 31 -0.51 -9.40 -5.23
CA SER A 31 -0.44 -8.07 -5.84
C SER A 31 -1.81 -7.58 -6.26
N ILE A 32 -2.09 -6.30 -6.07
CA ILE A 32 -3.31 -5.67 -6.58
C ILE A 32 -3.02 -4.58 -7.61
N PRO A 33 -3.82 -4.49 -8.67
CA PRO A 33 -3.75 -3.37 -9.59
C PRO A 33 -4.30 -2.12 -8.91
N ALA A 34 -3.51 -1.06 -8.92
CA ALA A 34 -3.90 0.28 -8.49
C ALA A 34 -3.53 1.29 -9.57
N THR A 35 -4.14 2.47 -9.51
CA THR A 35 -3.78 3.59 -10.37
C THR A 35 -3.25 4.71 -9.49
N ILE A 36 -1.98 5.05 -9.63
CA ILE A 36 -1.32 6.11 -8.86
C ILE A 36 -0.75 7.11 -9.85
N ASP A 37 -1.06 8.40 -9.67
CA ASP A 37 -0.67 9.46 -10.60
C ASP A 37 -1.04 9.12 -12.06
N GLU A 38 -2.26 8.60 -12.27
CA GLU A 38 -2.79 8.16 -13.57
C GLU A 38 -2.03 6.99 -14.23
N LYS A 39 -1.10 6.35 -13.49
CA LYS A 39 -0.34 5.19 -13.97
C LYS A 39 -0.85 3.91 -13.31
N PRO A 40 -1.15 2.87 -14.10
CA PRO A 40 -1.43 1.56 -13.56
C PRO A 40 -0.15 0.98 -12.95
N VAL A 41 -0.21 0.61 -11.69
CA VAL A 41 0.88 0.06 -10.89
C VAL A 41 0.37 -1.14 -10.10
N LEU A 42 1.26 -2.07 -9.77
CA LEU A 42 0.92 -3.18 -8.91
C LEU A 42 1.40 -2.87 -7.49
N LEU A 43 0.50 -2.99 -6.52
CA LEU A 43 0.82 -2.85 -5.11
C LEU A 43 0.98 -4.23 -4.47
N TYR A 44 2.04 -4.37 -3.71
CA TYR A 44 2.39 -5.55 -2.93
C TYR A 44 2.33 -5.19 -1.45
N ARG A 45 1.74 -6.06 -0.63
CA ARG A 45 1.72 -5.85 0.81
C ARG A 45 3.14 -5.94 1.37
N ASP A 46 3.63 -4.88 2.01
CA ASP A 46 4.95 -4.87 2.66
C ASP A 46 4.82 -5.06 4.17
N ARG A 47 4.21 -4.08 4.85
CA ARG A 47 4.03 -4.13 6.31
C ARG A 47 2.88 -3.25 6.76
N TYR A 48 2.31 -3.58 7.90
CA TYR A 48 1.34 -2.72 8.58
C TYR A 48 2.03 -1.82 9.59
N ASP A 49 1.82 -0.52 9.49
CA ASP A 49 2.20 0.45 10.52
C ASP A 49 1.09 0.53 11.56
N LYS A 50 1.36 -0.05 12.74
CA LYS A 50 0.45 -0.03 13.89
C LYS A 50 0.43 1.31 14.62
N GLU A 51 1.47 2.14 14.48
CA GLU A 51 1.55 3.43 15.16
C GLU A 51 0.64 4.45 14.48
N ASN A 52 0.59 4.43 13.16
CA ASN A 52 -0.19 5.37 12.34
C ASN A 52 -1.44 4.71 11.70
N HIS A 53 -1.73 3.46 12.05
CA HIS A 53 -2.84 2.66 11.52
C HIS A 53 -2.93 2.68 9.98
N HIS A 54 -1.84 2.38 9.29
CA HIS A 54 -1.82 2.36 7.83
C HIS A 54 -1.06 1.17 7.27
N TRP A 55 -1.47 0.70 6.10
CA TRP A 55 -0.77 -0.33 5.37
C TRP A 55 0.30 0.27 4.47
N VAL A 56 1.55 -0.13 4.66
CA VAL A 56 2.64 0.18 3.74
C VAL A 56 2.66 -0.88 2.65
N MET A 57 2.50 -0.44 1.41
CA MET A 57 2.54 -1.28 0.21
C MET A 57 3.71 -0.86 -0.67
N LYS A 58 4.35 -1.83 -1.33
CA LYS A 58 5.40 -1.62 -2.33
C LYS A 58 4.81 -1.55 -3.73
N LEU A 59 5.25 -0.60 -4.53
CA LEU A 59 4.97 -0.48 -5.96
C LEU A 59 5.99 -1.32 -6.74
N ALA A 60 5.55 -1.96 -7.83
CA ALA A 60 6.42 -2.60 -8.83
C ALA A 60 6.13 -2.11 -10.25
#